data_AF-Q1NBK0-F1
#
_entry.id   AF-Q1NBK0-F1
#
_cell.length_a   1.000
_cell.length_b   1.000
_cell.length_c   1.000
_cell.angle_alpha   90.00
_cell.angle_beta   90.00
_cell.angle_gamma   90.00
#
_symmetry.space_group_name_H-M   'P 1'
#
loop_
_entity.id
_entity.type
_entity.pdbx_description
1 polymer ?
#
loop_
_entity_poly.entity_id
_entity_poly.type
_entity_poly.pdbx_seq_one_letter_code
_entity_poly.pdbx_strand_id
1 'polypeptide(L)'
;MTPTDLTITPRDRRFGRDRRAQRHWLNGDPIATAFFNALSITFPRGEAFFIESVRAFRDGAPDQLAREIAAFTRQEVVHSREHVAFNRQVTDHGYDVSLLDADVTMVLELARQRPPIISLAATMALEHFTAILAHQLLRDSRYLDGADPEVAALWRWHAVEEIEHKGVAYDTWVHATRDWPRFRRWWVRSIMMLVVTRHFMHHRARGMMDLLRQDGVTGSAAWGGLLRYALLRPGILRRVALPWLGYFRPNFHPWAVDDRDLIASADTPYAAARMDDRKDELSPSMA
;
A
#
# COMPACT_ATOMS: atom_id res chain seq x y z
N MET A 1 -4.51 15.69 -12.79
CA MET A 1 -3.36 16.40 -12.18
C MET A 1 -3.57 16.34 -10.70
N THR A 2 -2.50 16.25 -9.93
CA THR A 2 -2.56 16.30 -8.47
C THR A 2 -3.05 17.68 -8.01
N PRO A 3 -3.99 17.76 -7.03
CA PRO A 3 -4.46 19.03 -6.52
C PRO A 3 -3.32 19.88 -5.96
N THR A 4 -3.30 21.18 -6.23
CA THR A 4 -2.21 22.07 -5.79
C THR A 4 -2.20 22.37 -4.30
N ASP A 5 -3.32 22.10 -3.63
CA ASP A 5 -3.54 22.23 -2.19
C ASP A 5 -3.46 20.87 -1.46
N LEU A 6 -3.06 19.79 -2.15
CA LEU A 6 -2.73 18.54 -1.49
C LEU A 6 -1.46 18.71 -0.65
N THR A 7 -1.51 18.25 0.60
CA THR A 7 -0.34 18.18 1.47
C THR A 7 -0.11 16.72 1.86
N ILE A 8 1.05 16.17 1.49
CA ILE A 8 1.51 14.85 1.96
C ILE A 8 2.17 15.08 3.32
N THR A 9 1.60 14.51 4.38
CA THR A 9 1.99 14.85 5.76
C THR A 9 2.56 13.63 6.47
N PRO A 10 3.89 13.47 6.58
CA PRO A 10 4.45 12.36 7.33
C PRO A 10 3.97 12.33 8.78
N ARG A 11 3.56 11.15 9.27
CA ARG A 11 3.14 10.97 10.66
C ARG A 11 3.99 9.90 11.34
N ASP A 12 4.76 10.28 12.36
CA ASP A 12 5.52 9.31 13.14
C ASP A 12 4.71 8.82 14.35
N ARG A 13 4.06 7.67 14.19
CA ARG A 13 3.36 6.96 15.28
C ARG A 13 3.85 5.52 15.40
N ARG A 14 3.94 5.03 16.64
CA ARG A 14 4.26 3.63 16.95
C ARG A 14 3.00 2.90 17.41
N PHE A 15 2.76 1.71 16.87
CA PHE A 15 1.53 0.94 17.16
C PHE A 15 1.82 -0.37 17.91
N GLY A 16 0.97 -0.75 18.87
CA GLY A 16 0.97 -2.10 19.44
C GLY A 16 2.32 -2.57 20.01
N ARG A 17 3.07 -1.66 20.66
CA ARG A 17 4.37 -1.99 21.29
C ARG A 17 4.22 -2.54 22.72
N ASP A 18 3.19 -2.10 23.43
CA ASP A 18 2.99 -2.43 24.86
C ASP A 18 2.03 -3.60 25.08
N ARG A 19 1.42 -4.11 24.01
CA ARG A 19 0.51 -5.25 24.07
C ARG A 19 0.59 -6.07 22.80
N ARG A 20 0.32 -7.37 22.94
CA ARG A 20 0.22 -8.30 21.83
C ARG A 20 -1.25 -8.51 21.48
N ALA A 21 -1.60 -8.30 20.21
CA ALA A 21 -2.94 -8.63 19.73
C ALA A 21 -3.18 -10.15 19.76
N GLN A 22 -4.43 -10.59 19.71
CA GLN A 22 -4.76 -12.01 19.56
C GLN A 22 -4.33 -12.52 18.17
N ARG A 23 -4.13 -13.83 18.01
CA ARG A 23 -3.72 -14.43 16.72
C ARG A 23 -4.70 -14.10 15.60
N HIS A 24 -6.00 -14.23 15.89
CA HIS A 24 -7.09 -13.82 15.00
C HIS A 24 -7.61 -12.44 15.42
N TRP A 25 -6.74 -11.43 15.29
CA TRP A 25 -6.98 -10.07 15.78
C TRP A 25 -8.17 -9.38 15.11
N LEU A 26 -8.66 -9.87 13.97
CA LEU A 26 -9.81 -9.30 13.28
C LEU A 26 -11.07 -10.13 13.58
N ASN A 27 -11.80 -9.74 14.63
CA ASN A 27 -13.07 -10.35 15.04
C ASN A 27 -13.02 -11.89 15.26
N GLY A 28 -11.85 -12.44 15.62
CA GLY A 28 -11.67 -13.88 15.73
C GLY A 28 -11.78 -14.63 14.39
N ASP A 29 -11.78 -13.93 13.25
CA ASP A 29 -11.94 -14.50 11.92
C ASP A 29 -10.55 -14.79 11.29
N PRO A 30 -10.20 -16.08 11.06
CA PRO A 30 -8.94 -16.44 10.43
C PRO A 30 -8.86 -15.99 8.96
N ILE A 31 -9.98 -15.93 8.24
CA ILE A 31 -10.02 -15.49 6.83
C ILE A 31 -9.66 -14.01 6.72
N ALA A 32 -10.34 -13.18 7.52
CA ALA A 32 -10.14 -11.74 7.52
C ALA A 32 -8.72 -11.40 8.02
N THR A 33 -8.27 -12.08 9.08
CA THR A 33 -6.91 -11.93 9.62
C THR A 33 -5.84 -12.33 8.59
N ALA A 34 -5.99 -13.48 7.92
CA ALA A 34 -5.06 -13.93 6.88
C ALA A 34 -4.96 -12.95 5.71
N PHE A 35 -6.07 -12.31 5.33
CA PHE A 35 -6.08 -11.30 4.26
C PHE A 35 -5.13 -10.13 4.58
N PHE A 36 -5.28 -9.53 5.76
CA PHE A 36 -4.46 -8.39 6.17
C PHE A 36 -3.03 -8.79 6.53
N ASN A 37 -2.82 -9.93 7.20
CA ASN A 37 -1.48 -10.45 7.49
C ASN A 37 -0.71 -10.68 6.18
N ALA A 38 -1.33 -11.33 5.19
CA ALA A 38 -0.69 -11.56 3.89
C ALA A 38 -0.25 -10.25 3.23
N LEU A 39 -1.08 -9.21 3.24
CA LEU A 39 -0.71 -7.88 2.71
C LEU A 39 0.50 -7.29 3.47
N SER A 40 0.37 -7.17 4.79
CA SER A 40 1.37 -6.54 5.66
C SER A 40 2.74 -7.19 5.56
N ILE A 41 2.81 -8.51 5.47
CA ILE A 41 4.09 -9.25 5.39
C ILE A 41 4.95 -8.76 4.22
N THR A 42 4.30 -8.33 3.13
CA THR A 42 5.03 -7.89 1.92
C THR A 42 5.31 -6.42 1.83
N PHE A 43 4.64 -5.61 2.63
CA PHE A 43 4.76 -4.15 2.59
C PHE A 43 6.20 -3.66 2.82
N PRO A 44 6.96 -4.08 3.84
CA PRO A 44 8.29 -3.51 4.08
C PRO A 44 9.29 -3.65 2.91
N ARG A 45 9.25 -4.78 2.20
CA ARG A 45 10.08 -4.98 1.00
C ARG A 45 9.52 -4.23 -0.22
N GLY A 46 8.20 -4.16 -0.34
CA GLY A 46 7.51 -3.43 -1.40
C GLY A 46 7.74 -1.92 -1.31
N GLU A 47 7.54 -1.32 -0.14
CA GLU A 47 7.71 0.12 0.13
C GLU A 47 9.15 0.55 -0.09
N ALA A 48 10.15 -0.25 0.35
CA ALA A 48 11.55 -0.01 0.01
C ALA A 48 11.78 0.04 -1.52
N PHE A 49 11.16 -0.88 -2.26
CA PHE A 49 11.20 -0.87 -3.72
C PHE A 49 10.44 0.33 -4.34
N PHE A 50 9.34 0.78 -3.73
CA PHE A 50 8.61 1.97 -4.18
C PHE A 50 9.49 3.20 -4.06
N ILE A 51 10.08 3.41 -2.89
CA ILE A 51 11.05 4.48 -2.60
C ILE A 51 12.21 4.47 -3.63
N GLU A 52 12.87 3.33 -3.82
CA GLU A 52 13.97 3.18 -4.78
C GLU A 52 13.53 3.59 -6.19
N SER A 53 12.36 3.11 -6.62
CA SER A 53 11.85 3.32 -7.97
C SER A 53 11.48 4.78 -8.26
N VAL A 54 10.83 5.49 -7.33
CA VAL A 54 10.45 6.89 -7.55
C VAL A 54 11.66 7.81 -7.45
N ARG A 55 12.58 7.54 -6.51
CA ARG A 55 13.80 8.34 -6.32
C ARG A 55 14.73 8.27 -7.53
N ALA A 56 14.75 7.15 -8.25
CA ALA A 56 15.53 7.00 -9.48
C ALA A 56 15.15 8.00 -10.59
N PHE A 57 13.96 8.62 -10.51
CA PHE A 57 13.45 9.57 -11.50
C PHE A 57 13.16 10.96 -10.93
N ARG A 58 13.66 11.28 -9.73
CA ARG A 58 13.43 12.59 -9.09
C ARG A 58 14.15 13.75 -9.79
N ASP A 59 15.25 13.47 -10.49
CA ASP A 59 16.10 14.52 -11.02
C ASP A 59 15.38 15.29 -12.14
N GLY A 60 15.44 16.62 -12.04
CA GLY A 60 14.73 17.53 -12.95
C GLY A 60 13.20 17.52 -12.80
N ALA A 61 12.64 16.86 -11.78
CA ALA A 61 11.22 16.94 -11.46
C ALA A 61 10.84 18.38 -11.06
N PRO A 62 9.63 18.85 -11.40
CA PRO A 62 9.13 20.12 -10.88
C PRO A 62 9.16 20.16 -9.35
N ASP A 63 9.37 21.35 -8.77
CA ASP A 63 9.54 21.52 -7.32
C ASP A 63 8.43 20.88 -6.47
N GLN A 64 7.18 20.95 -6.95
CA GLN A 64 6.06 20.29 -6.29
C GLN A 64 6.27 18.77 -6.22
N LEU A 65 6.52 18.12 -7.35
CA LEU A 65 6.73 16.68 -7.43
C LEU A 65 7.97 16.25 -6.64
N ALA A 66 9.04 17.05 -6.65
CA ALA A 66 10.24 16.78 -5.86
C ALA A 66 9.94 16.77 -4.35
N ARG A 67 9.13 17.70 -3.85
CA ARG A 67 8.67 17.73 -2.45
C ARG A 67 7.75 16.54 -2.14
N GLU A 68 6.82 16.21 -3.04
CA GLU A 68 5.93 15.06 -2.88
C GLU A 68 6.70 13.73 -2.82
N ILE A 69 7.70 13.52 -3.69
CA ILE A 69 8.60 12.35 -3.65
C ILE A 69 9.36 12.27 -2.32
N ALA A 70 9.81 13.42 -1.79
CA ALA A 70 10.51 13.46 -0.50
C ALA A 70 9.58 13.11 0.67
N ALA A 71 8.37 13.66 0.70
CA ALA A 71 7.37 13.36 1.72
C ALA A 71 6.89 11.90 1.65
N PHE A 72 6.61 11.40 0.45
CA PHE A 72 6.33 9.99 0.16
C PHE A 72 7.43 9.08 0.72
N THR A 73 8.69 9.39 0.42
CA THR A 73 9.84 8.62 0.94
C THR A 73 9.86 8.59 2.47
N ARG A 74 9.52 9.69 3.15
CA ARG A 74 9.46 9.74 4.62
C ARG A 74 8.35 8.86 5.17
N GLN A 75 7.14 8.95 4.62
CA GLN A 75 6.00 8.12 5.04
C GLN A 75 6.31 6.63 4.88
N GLU A 76 6.84 6.25 3.73
CA GLU A 76 7.13 4.84 3.41
C GLU A 76 8.19 4.22 4.31
N VAL A 77 9.19 4.99 4.75
CA VAL A 77 10.14 4.52 5.78
C VAL A 77 9.43 4.24 7.10
N VAL A 78 8.47 5.08 7.49
CA VAL A 78 7.69 4.92 8.72
C VAL A 78 6.70 3.76 8.58
N HIS A 79 6.01 3.62 7.43
CA HIS A 79 5.16 2.48 7.09
C HIS A 79 5.93 1.17 7.29
N SER A 80 7.11 1.07 6.68
CA SER A 80 7.96 -0.12 6.72
C SER A 80 8.32 -0.48 8.15
N ARG A 81 8.68 0.51 8.98
CA ARG A 81 9.01 0.32 10.39
C ARG A 81 7.81 -0.26 11.16
N GLU A 82 6.62 0.28 10.96
CA GLU A 82 5.43 -0.16 11.67
C GLU A 82 4.92 -1.52 11.20
N HIS A 83 4.97 -1.79 9.89
CA HIS A 83 4.64 -3.10 9.35
C HIS A 83 5.64 -4.17 9.76
N VAL A 84 6.94 -3.87 9.85
CA VAL A 84 7.93 -4.82 10.44
C VAL A 84 7.55 -5.18 11.88
N ALA A 85 7.15 -4.21 12.69
CA ALA A 85 6.76 -4.47 14.07
C ALA A 85 5.45 -5.28 14.16
N PHE A 86 4.46 -4.98 13.32
CA PHE A 86 3.25 -5.79 13.22
C PHE A 86 3.54 -7.22 12.73
N ASN A 87 4.39 -7.38 11.72
CA ASN A 87 4.76 -8.69 11.16
C ASN A 87 5.52 -9.56 12.18
N ARG A 88 6.28 -8.95 13.11
CA ARG A 88 6.85 -9.68 14.26
C ARG A 88 5.78 -10.31 15.13
N GLN A 89 4.66 -9.61 15.37
CA GLN A 89 3.54 -10.20 16.13
C GLN A 89 2.94 -11.40 15.39
N VAL A 90 2.82 -11.31 14.06
CA VAL A 90 2.35 -12.41 13.21
C VAL A 90 3.27 -13.64 13.36
N THR A 91 4.59 -13.45 13.30
CA THR A 91 5.54 -14.56 13.52
C THR A 91 5.54 -15.06 14.96
N ASP A 92 5.38 -14.18 15.95
CA ASP A 92 5.27 -14.56 17.36
C ASP A 92 4.03 -15.44 17.60
N HIS A 93 2.95 -15.22 16.84
CA HIS A 93 1.75 -16.08 16.87
C HIS A 93 2.02 -17.47 16.31
N GLY A 94 3.20 -17.72 15.75
CA GLY A 94 3.64 -19.01 15.25
C GLY A 94 3.36 -19.21 13.76
N TYR A 95 3.10 -18.14 13.00
CA TYR A 95 3.02 -18.25 11.54
C TYR A 95 4.42 -18.33 10.92
N ASP A 96 4.62 -19.30 10.05
CA ASP A 96 5.70 -19.31 9.07
C ASP A 96 5.29 -18.41 7.88
N VAL A 97 6.08 -17.37 7.63
CA VAL A 97 5.82 -16.38 6.58
C VAL A 97 6.80 -16.49 5.40
N SER A 98 7.67 -17.52 5.41
CA SER A 98 8.74 -17.70 4.42
C SER A 98 8.24 -17.73 2.97
N LEU A 99 7.07 -18.32 2.73
CA LEU A 99 6.47 -18.37 1.39
C LEU A 99 6.12 -16.96 0.88
N LEU A 100 5.52 -16.12 1.72
CA LEU A 100 5.16 -14.74 1.37
C LEU A 100 6.40 -13.89 1.12
N ASP A 101 7.44 -14.08 1.94
CA ASP A 101 8.75 -13.43 1.82
C ASP A 101 9.48 -13.82 0.52
N ALA A 102 9.46 -15.12 0.18
CA ALA A 102 10.07 -15.61 -1.05
C ALA A 102 9.35 -15.08 -2.29
N ASP A 103 8.01 -15.10 -2.29
CA ASP A 103 7.20 -14.61 -3.40
C ASP A 103 7.44 -13.12 -3.69
N VAL A 104 7.46 -12.27 -2.65
CA VAL A 104 7.73 -10.84 -2.84
C VAL A 104 9.16 -10.59 -3.29
N THR A 105 10.13 -11.31 -2.72
CA THR A 105 11.55 -11.17 -3.11
C THR A 105 11.73 -11.51 -4.59
N MET A 106 11.19 -12.64 -5.04
CA MET A 106 11.26 -13.06 -6.44
C MET A 106 10.68 -12.02 -7.41
N VAL A 107 9.48 -11.49 -7.12
CA VAL A 107 8.82 -10.53 -8.02
C VAL A 107 9.58 -9.20 -8.08
N LEU A 108 10.08 -8.72 -6.94
CA LEU A 108 10.85 -7.47 -6.89
C LEU A 108 12.23 -7.62 -7.57
N GLU A 109 12.91 -8.74 -7.39
CA GLU A 109 14.17 -9.03 -8.09
C GLU A 109 13.97 -9.11 -9.61
N LEU A 110 12.90 -9.76 -10.06
CA LEU A 110 12.56 -9.81 -11.47
C LEU A 110 12.34 -8.40 -12.05
N ALA A 111 11.71 -7.51 -11.30
CA ALA A 111 11.53 -6.12 -11.72
C ALA A 111 12.86 -5.35 -11.75
N ARG A 112 13.74 -5.53 -10.76
CA ARG A 112 15.08 -4.88 -10.69
C ARG A 112 16.03 -5.32 -11.80
N GLN A 113 15.85 -6.51 -12.38
CA GLN A 113 16.61 -6.98 -13.54
C GLN A 113 16.19 -6.30 -14.86
N ARG A 114 15.12 -5.50 -14.85
CA ARG A 114 14.63 -4.75 -16.02
C ARG A 114 15.10 -3.29 -15.95
N PRO A 115 15.00 -2.52 -17.06
CA PRO A 115 15.29 -1.10 -17.03
C PRO A 115 14.49 -0.39 -15.91
N PRO A 116 15.04 0.62 -15.21
CA PRO A 116 14.41 1.24 -14.03
C PRO A 116 12.98 1.75 -14.27
N ILE A 117 12.66 2.11 -15.51
CA ILE A 117 11.32 2.56 -15.91
C ILE A 117 10.24 1.47 -15.73
N ILE A 118 10.62 0.20 -15.79
CA ILE A 118 9.74 -0.94 -15.52
C ILE A 118 9.43 -1.04 -14.03
N SER A 119 10.42 -0.80 -13.17
CA SER A 119 10.21 -0.73 -11.72
C SER A 119 9.24 0.41 -11.37
N LEU A 120 9.44 1.60 -11.96
CA LEU A 120 8.51 2.73 -11.75
C LEU A 120 7.09 2.41 -12.24
N ALA A 121 6.94 1.75 -13.39
CA ALA A 121 5.62 1.33 -13.88
C ALA A 121 4.95 0.32 -12.93
N ALA A 122 5.72 -0.60 -12.36
CA ALA A 122 5.23 -1.57 -11.39
C ALA A 122 4.81 -0.90 -10.08
N THR A 123 5.63 0.01 -9.55
CA THR A 123 5.32 0.84 -8.39
C THR A 123 4.04 1.62 -8.60
N MET A 124 3.90 2.36 -9.70
CA MET A 124 2.67 3.09 -10.03
C MET A 124 1.42 2.19 -10.02
N ALA A 125 1.53 0.95 -10.50
CA ALA A 125 0.42 0.02 -10.47
C ALA A 125 0.11 -0.52 -9.06
N LEU A 126 1.14 -0.78 -8.25
CA LEU A 126 1.00 -1.25 -6.87
C LEU A 126 0.45 -0.15 -5.95
N GLU A 127 0.95 1.07 -6.08
CA GLU A 127 0.44 2.29 -5.42
C GLU A 127 -1.04 2.55 -5.76
N HIS A 128 -1.43 2.29 -7.00
CA HIS A 128 -2.85 2.37 -7.37
C HIS A 128 -3.69 1.30 -6.65
N PHE A 129 -3.14 0.09 -6.45
CA PHE A 129 -3.82 -0.95 -5.67
C PHE A 129 -3.94 -0.58 -4.19
N THR A 130 -2.86 -0.13 -3.57
CA THR A 130 -2.87 0.25 -2.15
C THR A 130 -3.81 1.42 -1.93
N ALA A 131 -3.79 2.45 -2.78
CA ALA A 131 -4.72 3.58 -2.73
C ALA A 131 -6.20 3.19 -2.84
N ILE A 132 -6.57 2.32 -3.78
CA ILE A 132 -7.99 1.91 -3.92
C ILE A 132 -8.44 0.98 -2.79
N LEU A 133 -7.54 0.17 -2.22
CA LEU A 133 -7.81 -0.63 -1.03
C LEU A 133 -7.97 0.27 0.21
N ALA A 134 -7.08 1.24 0.38
CA ALA A 134 -7.09 2.24 1.44
C ALA A 134 -8.38 3.07 1.43
N HIS A 135 -8.79 3.56 0.25
CA HIS A 135 -10.08 4.23 0.08
C HIS A 135 -11.24 3.36 0.60
N GLN A 136 -11.29 2.08 0.21
CA GLN A 136 -12.38 1.20 0.66
C GLN A 136 -12.34 0.95 2.16
N LEU A 137 -11.14 0.75 2.73
CA LEU A 137 -10.94 0.53 4.16
C LEU A 137 -11.41 1.72 5.00
N LEU A 138 -11.08 2.95 4.60
CA LEU A 138 -11.50 4.15 5.32
C LEU A 138 -12.99 4.45 5.15
N ARG A 139 -13.54 4.17 3.96
CA ARG A 139 -14.95 4.47 3.65
C ARG A 139 -15.94 3.51 4.30
N ASP A 140 -15.53 2.28 4.64
CA ASP A 140 -16.42 1.26 5.19
C ASP A 140 -15.83 0.65 6.46
N SER A 141 -16.37 1.05 7.62
CA SER A 141 -15.91 0.57 8.93
C SER A 141 -15.97 -0.94 9.10
N ARG A 142 -16.78 -1.66 8.29
CA ARG A 142 -16.90 -3.13 8.35
C ARG A 142 -15.60 -3.87 8.03
N TYR A 143 -14.62 -3.23 7.38
CA TYR A 143 -13.32 -3.86 7.12
C TYR A 143 -12.49 -4.11 8.38
N LEU A 144 -12.71 -3.33 9.44
CA LEU A 144 -11.99 -3.40 10.71
C LEU A 144 -12.95 -3.54 11.91
N ASP A 145 -14.16 -4.04 11.67
CA ASP A 145 -15.15 -4.29 12.72
C ASP A 145 -14.67 -5.45 13.60
N GLY A 146 -14.71 -5.26 14.93
CA GLY A 146 -14.18 -6.21 15.91
C GLY A 146 -12.65 -6.42 15.86
N ALA A 147 -11.90 -5.54 15.18
CA ALA A 147 -10.45 -5.60 15.15
C ALA A 147 -9.81 -5.20 16.49
N ASP A 148 -8.62 -5.74 16.80
CA ASP A 148 -7.77 -5.20 17.85
C ASP A 148 -7.56 -3.69 17.63
N PRO A 149 -7.85 -2.83 18.62
CA PRO A 149 -7.83 -1.37 18.41
C PRO A 149 -6.50 -0.79 17.90
N GLU A 150 -5.35 -1.34 18.30
CA GLU A 150 -4.03 -0.85 17.91
C GLU A 150 -3.68 -1.30 16.48
N VAL A 151 -4.02 -2.55 16.13
CA VAL A 151 -3.88 -3.04 14.76
C VAL A 151 -4.81 -2.27 13.82
N ALA A 152 -6.04 -1.99 14.24
CA ALA A 152 -6.99 -1.21 13.46
C ALA A 152 -6.54 0.25 13.29
N ALA A 153 -5.85 0.83 14.28
CA ALA A 153 -5.25 2.16 14.17
C ALA A 153 -4.09 2.17 13.18
N LEU A 154 -3.22 1.16 13.19
CA LEU A 154 -2.14 0.99 12.21
C LEU A 154 -2.69 0.99 10.77
N TRP A 155 -3.69 0.14 10.49
CA TRP A 155 -4.28 0.04 9.14
C TRP A 155 -4.99 1.31 8.68
N ARG A 156 -5.67 2.04 9.59
CA ARG A 156 -6.29 3.33 9.23
C ARG A 156 -5.26 4.41 8.99
N TRP A 157 -4.23 4.48 9.82
CA TRP A 157 -3.13 5.42 9.64
C TRP A 157 -2.44 5.20 8.30
N HIS A 158 -2.01 3.97 8.01
CA HIS A 158 -1.39 3.62 6.73
C HIS A 158 -2.34 3.95 5.56
N ALA A 159 -3.61 3.57 5.66
CA ALA A 159 -4.58 3.88 4.60
C ALA A 159 -4.79 5.39 4.35
N VAL A 160 -4.62 6.26 5.36
CA VAL A 160 -4.66 7.71 5.13
C VAL A 160 -3.49 8.13 4.24
N GLU A 161 -2.28 7.67 4.57
CA GLU A 161 -1.05 8.03 3.86
C GLU A 161 -1.03 7.43 2.44
N GLU A 162 -1.49 6.20 2.22
CA GLU A 162 -1.62 5.60 0.88
C GLU A 162 -2.53 6.39 -0.07
N ILE A 163 -3.57 7.05 0.45
CA ILE A 163 -4.41 7.91 -0.37
C ILE A 163 -3.67 9.21 -0.75
N GLU A 164 -2.82 9.73 0.14
CA GLU A 164 -1.94 10.87 -0.15
C GLU A 164 -0.92 10.50 -1.25
N HIS A 165 -0.43 9.26 -1.25
CA HIS A 165 0.57 8.74 -2.19
C HIS A 165 0.06 8.53 -3.62
N LYS A 166 -1.24 8.30 -3.79
CA LYS A 166 -1.82 7.80 -5.06
C LYS A 166 -1.41 8.58 -6.31
N GLY A 167 -1.09 9.88 -6.19
CA GLY A 167 -0.61 10.72 -7.30
C GLY A 167 0.90 10.63 -7.56
N VAL A 168 1.72 10.38 -6.55
CA VAL A 168 3.19 10.55 -6.57
C VAL A 168 3.85 9.65 -7.60
N ALA A 169 3.58 8.34 -7.55
CA ALA A 169 4.17 7.40 -8.51
C ALA A 169 3.66 7.63 -9.94
N TYR A 170 2.40 8.06 -10.10
CA TYR A 170 1.84 8.40 -11.42
C TYR A 170 2.48 9.66 -12.02
N ASP A 171 2.63 10.72 -11.23
CA ASP A 171 3.23 11.96 -11.69
C ASP A 171 4.73 11.79 -11.96
N THR A 172 5.41 10.97 -11.15
CA THR A 172 6.78 10.52 -11.42
C THR A 172 6.87 9.74 -12.74
N TRP A 173 5.91 8.85 -13.03
CA TRP A 173 5.83 8.15 -14.31
C TRP A 173 5.63 9.13 -15.49
N VAL A 174 4.74 10.10 -15.36
CA VAL A 174 4.50 11.11 -16.40
C VAL A 174 5.76 11.95 -16.65
N HIS A 175 6.46 12.34 -15.59
CA HIS A 175 7.74 13.06 -15.66
C HIS A 175 8.83 12.22 -16.34
N ALA A 176 9.06 11.00 -15.86
CA ALA A 176 10.07 10.08 -16.39
C ALA A 176 9.85 9.70 -17.87
N THR A 177 8.60 9.78 -18.34
CA THR A 177 8.21 9.43 -19.71
C THR A 177 7.70 10.64 -20.51
N ARG A 178 8.07 11.87 -20.12
CA ARG A 178 7.58 13.10 -20.74
C ARG A 178 7.84 13.16 -22.26
N ASP A 179 8.99 12.63 -22.69
CA ASP A 179 9.40 12.56 -24.10
C ASP A 179 8.77 11.41 -24.89
N TRP A 180 7.98 10.54 -24.23
CA TRP A 180 7.31 9.44 -24.91
C TRP A 180 5.97 9.87 -25.52
N PRO A 181 5.56 9.27 -26.66
CA PRO A 181 4.21 9.42 -27.18
C PRO A 181 3.16 9.01 -26.14
N ARG A 182 2.05 9.76 -26.07
CA ARG A 182 0.95 9.50 -25.12
C ARG A 182 0.44 8.06 -25.19
N PHE A 183 0.32 7.51 -26.40
CA PHE A 183 -0.10 6.12 -26.61
C PHE A 183 0.87 5.12 -25.97
N ARG A 184 2.18 5.32 -26.11
CA ARG A 184 3.20 4.45 -25.50
C ARG A 184 3.10 4.47 -23.98
N ARG A 185 2.94 5.65 -23.37
CA ARG A 185 2.75 5.78 -21.91
C ARG A 185 1.53 5.00 -21.44
N TRP A 186 0.40 5.19 -22.10
CA TRP A 186 -0.85 4.48 -21.81
C TRP A 186 -0.72 2.96 -21.99
N TRP A 187 -0.09 2.52 -23.06
CA TRP A 187 0.06 1.11 -23.38
C TRP A 187 0.96 0.39 -22.36
N VAL A 188 2.14 0.95 -22.05
CA VAL A 188 3.08 0.35 -21.09
C VAL A 188 2.46 0.27 -19.70
N ARG A 189 1.85 1.36 -19.20
CA ARG A 189 1.23 1.35 -17.87
C ARG A 189 0.04 0.38 -17.80
N SER A 190 -0.74 0.24 -18.87
CA SER A 190 -1.88 -0.67 -18.94
C SER A 190 -1.43 -2.13 -18.91
N ILE A 191 -0.42 -2.49 -19.71
CA ILE A 191 0.15 -3.85 -19.66
C ILE A 191 0.76 -4.12 -18.29
N MET A 192 1.49 -3.16 -17.72
CA MET A 192 2.08 -3.34 -16.41
C MET A 192 1.02 -3.57 -15.34
N MET A 193 -0.10 -2.83 -15.37
CA MET A 193 -1.22 -3.07 -14.47
C MET A 193 -1.76 -4.50 -14.59
N LEU A 194 -1.89 -5.05 -15.80
CA LEU A 194 -2.32 -6.44 -15.98
C LEU A 194 -1.31 -7.45 -15.42
N VAL A 195 -0.01 -7.24 -15.65
CA VAL A 195 1.06 -8.09 -15.11
C VAL A 195 1.06 -8.05 -13.58
N VAL A 196 1.06 -6.85 -13.00
CA VAL A 196 0.98 -6.65 -11.55
C VAL A 196 -0.28 -7.27 -10.98
N THR A 197 -1.45 -7.07 -11.61
CA THR A 197 -2.72 -7.67 -11.15
C THR A 197 -2.61 -9.18 -11.09
N ARG A 198 -2.07 -9.83 -12.14
CA ARG A 198 -1.90 -11.29 -12.17
C ARG A 198 -1.01 -11.77 -11.03
N HIS A 199 0.19 -11.19 -10.89
CA HIS A 199 1.14 -11.60 -9.86
C HIS A 199 0.61 -11.31 -8.46
N PHE A 200 0.08 -10.10 -8.23
CA PHE A 200 -0.51 -9.72 -6.95
C PHE A 200 -1.62 -10.68 -6.54
N MET A 201 -2.63 -10.91 -7.39
CA MET A 201 -3.74 -11.81 -7.06
C MET A 201 -3.28 -13.24 -6.81
N HIS A 202 -2.37 -13.76 -7.64
CA HIS A 202 -1.84 -15.11 -7.48
C HIS A 202 -1.07 -15.28 -6.15
N HIS A 203 -0.08 -14.42 -5.90
CA HIS A 203 0.77 -14.52 -4.71
C HIS A 203 0.02 -14.16 -3.43
N ARG A 204 -0.92 -13.20 -3.47
CA ARG A 204 -1.79 -12.89 -2.31
C ARG A 204 -2.70 -14.06 -1.97
N ALA A 205 -3.39 -14.64 -2.95
CA ALA A 205 -4.24 -15.81 -2.69
C ALA A 205 -3.42 -17.00 -2.18
N ARG A 206 -2.25 -17.28 -2.78
CA ARG A 206 -1.35 -18.34 -2.33
C ARG A 206 -0.88 -18.14 -0.89
N GLY A 207 -0.45 -16.93 -0.53
CA GLY A 207 -0.04 -16.60 0.83
C GLY A 207 -1.17 -16.67 1.85
N MET A 208 -2.36 -16.16 1.53
CA MET A 208 -3.54 -16.30 2.39
C MET A 208 -3.90 -17.77 2.62
N MET A 209 -3.85 -18.60 1.58
CA MET A 209 -4.10 -20.03 1.69
C MET A 209 -3.06 -20.74 2.56
N ASP A 210 -1.79 -20.32 2.50
CA ASP A 210 -0.76 -20.90 3.37
C ASP A 210 -0.96 -20.50 4.84
N LEU A 211 -1.25 -19.23 5.14
CA LEU A 211 -1.58 -18.79 6.50
C LEU A 211 -2.79 -19.54 7.05
N LEU A 212 -3.85 -19.69 6.24
CA LEU A 212 -5.05 -20.43 6.65
C LEU A 212 -4.79 -21.92 6.89
N ARG A 213 -3.92 -22.54 6.09
CA ARG A 213 -3.49 -23.93 6.31
C ARG A 213 -2.80 -24.09 7.67
N GLN A 214 -2.02 -23.10 8.10
CA GLN A 214 -1.38 -23.09 9.43
C GLN A 214 -2.38 -22.89 10.58
N ASP A 215 -3.58 -22.38 10.30
CA ASP A 215 -4.72 -22.33 11.23
C ASP A 215 -5.65 -23.55 11.11
N GLY A 216 -5.29 -24.56 10.31
CA GLY A 216 -6.11 -25.75 10.07
C GLY A 216 -7.27 -25.55 9.10
N VAL A 217 -7.44 -24.35 8.52
CA VAL A 217 -8.48 -24.05 7.52
C VAL A 217 -7.95 -24.36 6.13
N THR A 218 -8.45 -25.42 5.49
CA THR A 218 -7.91 -25.93 4.22
C THR A 218 -9.01 -26.23 3.19
N GLY A 219 -8.60 -26.57 1.96
CA GLY A 219 -9.48 -27.07 0.91
C GLY A 219 -10.61 -26.09 0.55
N SER A 220 -11.82 -26.64 0.39
CA SER A 220 -13.01 -25.86 0.03
C SER A 220 -13.43 -24.86 1.09
N ALA A 221 -13.15 -25.11 2.37
CA ALA A 221 -13.45 -24.18 3.47
C ALA A 221 -12.62 -22.89 3.35
N ALA A 222 -11.31 -23.04 3.12
CA ALA A 222 -10.40 -21.90 2.91
C ALA A 222 -10.79 -21.10 1.66
N TRP A 223 -10.95 -21.77 0.52
CA TRP A 223 -11.34 -21.12 -0.74
C TRP A 223 -12.71 -20.45 -0.66
N GLY A 224 -13.71 -21.14 -0.10
CA GLY A 224 -15.05 -20.60 0.07
C GLY A 224 -15.08 -19.41 1.03
N GLY A 225 -14.27 -19.44 2.08
CA GLY A 225 -14.07 -18.31 3.00
C GLY A 225 -13.46 -17.10 2.30
N LEU A 226 -12.33 -17.29 1.61
CA LEU A 226 -11.66 -16.20 0.87
C LEU A 226 -12.56 -15.60 -0.22
N LEU A 227 -13.24 -16.43 -1.01
CA LEU A 227 -14.17 -15.94 -2.04
C LEU A 227 -15.33 -15.15 -1.43
N ARG A 228 -15.88 -15.61 -0.30
CA ARG A 228 -16.93 -14.90 0.43
C ARG A 228 -16.44 -13.55 0.97
N TYR A 229 -15.25 -13.51 1.55
CA TYR A 229 -14.63 -12.29 2.06
C TYR A 229 -14.34 -11.29 0.92
N ALA A 230 -13.82 -11.81 -0.20
CA ALA A 230 -13.46 -11.03 -1.38
C ALA A 230 -14.66 -10.50 -2.17
N LEU A 231 -15.76 -11.25 -2.28
CA LEU A 231 -16.90 -10.93 -3.17
C LEU A 231 -18.18 -10.51 -2.43
N LEU A 232 -18.47 -11.08 -1.25
CA LEU A 232 -19.74 -10.85 -0.55
C LEU A 232 -19.60 -9.79 0.55
N ARG A 233 -18.97 -10.16 1.67
CA ARG A 233 -18.85 -9.32 2.86
C ARG A 233 -17.43 -9.46 3.45
N PRO A 234 -16.65 -8.37 3.54
CA PRO A 234 -16.99 -6.99 3.13
C PRO A 234 -17.03 -6.80 1.60
N GLY A 235 -16.46 -7.74 0.84
CA GLY A 235 -16.53 -7.79 -0.62
C GLY A 235 -15.56 -6.82 -1.29
N ILE A 236 -14.27 -6.85 -0.91
CA ILE A 236 -13.30 -5.86 -1.37
C ILE A 236 -13.10 -5.86 -2.88
N LEU A 237 -13.00 -7.04 -3.51
CA LEU A 237 -12.71 -7.16 -4.94
C LEU A 237 -13.80 -6.54 -5.81
N ARG A 238 -15.08 -6.75 -5.47
CA ARG A 238 -16.19 -6.14 -6.21
C ARG A 238 -16.19 -4.61 -6.13
N ARG A 239 -15.66 -4.03 -5.05
CA ARG A 239 -15.63 -2.58 -4.85
C ARG A 239 -14.43 -1.90 -5.48
N VAL A 240 -13.29 -2.58 -5.54
CA VAL A 240 -12.10 -2.07 -6.21
C VAL A 240 -12.09 -2.32 -7.72
N ALA A 241 -12.97 -3.20 -8.23
CA ALA A 241 -13.05 -3.51 -9.66
C ALA A 241 -13.29 -2.27 -10.55
N LEU A 242 -14.21 -1.38 -10.18
CA LEU A 242 -14.47 -0.15 -10.95
C LEU A 242 -13.29 0.84 -10.90
N PRO A 243 -12.72 1.18 -9.73
CA PRO A 243 -11.48 1.97 -9.65
C PRO A 243 -10.31 1.36 -10.42
N TRP A 244 -10.14 0.04 -10.38
CA TRP A 244 -9.14 -0.70 -11.14
C TRP A 244 -9.36 -0.56 -12.65
N LEU A 245 -10.60 -0.72 -13.14
CA LEU A 245 -10.93 -0.48 -14.55
C LEU A 245 -10.67 0.98 -14.97
N GLY A 246 -10.91 1.93 -14.06
CA GLY A 246 -10.62 3.35 -14.27
C GLY A 246 -9.16 3.62 -14.66
N TYR A 247 -8.22 2.81 -14.16
CA TYR A 247 -6.81 2.90 -14.48
C TYR A 247 -6.56 2.85 -15.99
N PHE A 248 -7.30 2.04 -16.74
CA PHE A 248 -7.07 1.86 -18.19
C PHE A 248 -7.54 3.03 -19.06
N ARG A 249 -8.15 4.07 -18.49
CA ARG A 249 -8.62 5.22 -19.28
C ARG A 249 -7.45 6.04 -19.85
N PRO A 250 -7.48 6.51 -21.11
CA PRO A 250 -6.39 7.31 -21.70
C PRO A 250 -6.07 8.60 -20.96
N ASN A 251 -7.05 9.21 -20.29
CA ASN A 251 -6.93 10.42 -19.47
C ASN A 251 -6.94 10.13 -17.96
N PHE A 252 -6.65 8.89 -17.55
CA PHE A 252 -6.60 8.50 -16.15
C PHE A 252 -5.63 9.37 -15.36
N HIS A 253 -6.05 9.73 -14.16
CA HIS A 253 -5.21 10.27 -13.11
C HIS A 253 -5.73 9.75 -11.76
N PRO A 254 -4.89 9.33 -10.82
CA PRO A 254 -5.33 8.80 -9.52
C PRO A 254 -6.23 9.78 -8.75
N TRP A 255 -5.86 11.07 -8.72
CA TRP A 255 -6.67 12.16 -8.17
C TRP A 255 -7.93 12.55 -8.97
N ALA A 256 -8.33 11.78 -10.00
CA ALA A 256 -9.66 11.93 -10.59
C ALA A 256 -10.79 11.51 -9.63
N VAL A 257 -10.45 10.69 -8.63
CA VAL A 257 -11.25 10.51 -7.42
C VAL A 257 -10.65 11.42 -6.35
N ASP A 258 -11.40 12.40 -5.88
CA ASP A 258 -10.96 13.28 -4.80
C ASP A 258 -11.29 12.64 -3.45
N ASP A 259 -10.25 12.41 -2.64
CA ASP A 259 -10.35 11.75 -1.34
C ASP A 259 -9.89 12.66 -0.19
N ARG A 260 -9.71 13.97 -0.44
CA ARG A 260 -9.21 14.89 0.59
C ARG A 260 -10.13 14.97 1.81
N ASP A 261 -11.45 14.93 1.60
CA ASP A 261 -12.42 14.88 2.70
C ASP A 261 -12.32 13.57 3.50
N LEU A 262 -12.05 12.45 2.81
CA LEU A 262 -11.87 11.14 3.43
C LEU A 262 -10.59 11.14 4.29
N ILE A 263 -9.48 11.65 3.75
CA ILE A 263 -8.23 11.88 4.49
C ILE A 263 -8.50 12.74 5.73
N ALA A 264 -9.11 13.92 5.57
CA ALA A 264 -9.34 14.85 6.68
C ALA A 264 -10.16 14.21 7.82
N SER A 265 -11.20 13.46 7.47
CA SER A 265 -12.04 12.77 8.45
C SER A 265 -11.30 11.65 9.20
N ALA A 266 -10.47 10.88 8.49
CA ALA A 266 -9.74 9.75 9.05
C ALA A 266 -8.44 10.15 9.78
N ASP A 267 -7.88 11.33 9.47
CA ASP A 267 -6.61 11.80 10.00
C ASP A 267 -6.69 12.46 11.39
N THR A 268 -7.89 12.87 11.81
CA THR A 268 -8.10 13.56 13.10
C THR A 268 -7.40 12.88 14.30
N PRO A 269 -7.41 11.53 14.44
CA PRO A 269 -6.72 10.84 15.54
C PRO A 269 -5.18 10.88 15.50
N TYR A 270 -4.57 11.35 14.40
CA TYR A 270 -3.12 11.35 14.20
C TYR A 270 -2.51 12.75 14.17
N ALA A 271 -3.29 13.80 14.48
CA ALA A 271 -2.83 15.18 14.43
C ALA A 271 -1.54 15.44 15.24
N ALA A 272 -1.37 14.77 16.38
CA ALA A 272 -0.19 14.91 17.23
C ALA A 272 1.07 14.21 16.69
N ALA A 273 0.91 13.28 15.74
CA ALA A 273 2.00 12.52 15.13
C ALA A 273 2.55 13.19 13.86
N ARG A 274 1.88 14.23 13.33
CA ARG A 274 2.29 14.95 12.13
C ARG A 274 3.68 15.56 12.32
N MET A 275 4.59 15.26 11.41
CA MET A 275 5.92 15.86 11.36
C MET A 275 5.82 17.26 10.75
N ASP A 276 6.50 18.24 11.35
CA ASP A 276 6.58 19.61 10.81
C ASP A 276 7.84 19.72 9.96
N ASP A 277 7.67 19.82 8.64
CA ASP A 277 8.78 19.99 7.69
C ASP A 277 9.67 21.21 8.04
N ARG A 278 9.17 22.19 8.81
CA ARG A 278 9.94 23.39 9.22
C ARG A 278 10.82 23.20 10.47
N LYS A 279 10.63 22.13 11.25
CA LYS A 279 11.47 21.88 12.43
C LYS A 279 12.72 21.07 12.10
N ASP A 280 12.67 20.24 11.07
CA ASP A 280 13.77 19.35 10.70
C ASP A 280 14.83 20.01 9.80
N GLU A 281 14.55 21.19 9.21
CA GLU A 281 15.56 22.02 8.54
C GLU A 281 16.48 22.79 9.51
N LEU A 282 16.14 22.85 10.81
CA LEU A 282 16.87 23.62 11.82
C LEU A 282 17.87 22.82 12.67
N SER A 283 18.27 21.62 12.24
CA SER A 283 19.44 20.92 12.82
C SER A 283 20.64 20.95 11.86
N PRO A 284 21.44 22.03 11.84
CA PRO A 284 22.81 21.95 11.37
C PRO A 284 23.64 21.28 12.48
N SER A 285 23.80 19.96 12.40
CA SER A 285 24.92 19.27 13.06
C SER A 285 26.17 19.63 12.24
N MET A 286 27.08 20.54 12.65
CA MET A 286 27.97 20.43 13.81
C MET A 286 28.54 19.02 14.00
N ALA A 287 29.42 18.62 13.06
CA ALA A 287 30.70 17.97 13.30
C ALA A 287 31.49 17.90 11.98
#